data_AF-A0AAD7CLS7-F1
#
_entry.id   AF-A0AAD7CLS7-F1
#
_cell.length_a   1.000
_cell.length_b   1.000
_cell.length_c   1.000
_cell.angle_alpha   90.00
_cell.angle_beta   90.00
_cell.angle_gamma   90.00
#
_symmetry.space_group_name_H-M   'P 1'
#
loop_
_entity.id
_entity.type
_entity.pdbx_description
1 polymer ?
#
loop_
_entity_poly.entity_id
_entity_poly.type
_entity_poly.pdbx_seq_one_letter_code
_entity_poly.pdbx_strand_id
1 'polypeptide(L)'
;MLFHDLNEDVVAEILSSCDVHTVLCVSRVNKHFRAIALEKQLWMLLLRRLAFQGFIDLAPEETFVTQTTSDLIDEVKCLIFGPKTWSPTWSSPPIPKRQIILPFKHERPLESRTHSITLLPGGRHFVFHDQASLRFFDAATGRVVCSYQHPASIQFWSYAMSGGGDETFVAMAGALNQCV
;
A
#
# COMPACT_ATOMS: atom_id res chain seq x y z
N MET A 1 23.15 27.24 -20.28
CA MET A 1 23.39 25.83 -19.91
C MET A 1 22.21 25.03 -20.39
N LEU A 2 22.44 24.10 -21.31
CA LEU A 2 21.41 23.19 -21.74
C LEU A 2 21.48 21.95 -20.85
N PHE A 3 20.36 21.24 -20.72
CA PHE A 3 20.25 20.10 -19.79
C PHE A 3 21.20 18.93 -20.09
N HIS A 4 21.82 18.93 -21.28
CA HIS A 4 22.83 17.94 -21.69
C HIS A 4 24.25 18.28 -21.24
N ASP A 5 24.48 19.47 -20.68
CA ASP A 5 25.78 19.89 -20.13
C ASP A 5 25.93 19.49 -18.65
N LEU A 6 24.89 18.92 -18.04
CA LEU A 6 24.86 18.49 -16.64
C LEU A 6 25.54 17.13 -16.47
N ASN A 7 26.25 16.97 -15.34
CA ASN A 7 26.81 15.68 -14.95
C ASN A 7 25.69 14.64 -14.77
N GLU A 8 25.95 13.40 -15.20
CA GLU A 8 25.03 12.25 -15.07
C GLU A 8 24.55 12.07 -13.63
N ASP A 9 25.44 12.23 -12.65
CA ASP A 9 25.10 12.15 -11.22
C ASP A 9 24.04 13.17 -10.81
N VAL A 10 24.17 14.41 -11.30
CA VAL A 10 23.24 15.50 -10.98
C VAL A 10 21.88 15.25 -11.64
N VAL A 11 21.88 14.74 -12.87
CA VAL A 11 20.65 14.35 -13.57
C VAL A 11 19.95 13.20 -12.84
N ALA A 12 20.71 12.19 -12.39
CA ALA A 12 20.17 11.08 -11.60
C ALA A 12 19.57 11.55 -10.26
N GLU A 13 20.24 12.48 -9.59
CA GLU A 13 19.74 13.08 -8.34
C GLU A 13 18.43 13.85 -8.57
N ILE A 14 18.35 14.67 -9.63
CA ILE A 14 17.12 15.37 -10.03
C ILE A 14 16.01 14.35 -10.31
N LEU A 15 16.29 13.32 -11.11
CA LEU A 15 15.30 12.30 -11.46
C LEU A 15 14.83 11.48 -10.25
N SER A 16 15.68 11.25 -9.26
CA SER A 16 15.31 10.56 -8.01
C SER A 16 14.28 11.35 -7.17
N SER A 17 14.23 12.67 -7.39
CA SER A 17 13.28 13.58 -6.75
C SER A 17 11.97 13.74 -7.52
N CYS A 18 11.91 13.24 -8.76
CA CYS A 18 10.70 13.24 -9.58
C CYS A 18 9.75 12.09 -9.22
N ASP A 19 8.53 12.13 -9.76
CA ASP A 19 7.66 10.95 -9.77
C ASP A 19 8.06 9.98 -10.89
N VAL A 20 7.57 8.74 -10.79
CA VAL A 20 7.91 7.68 -11.75
C VAL A 20 7.46 8.02 -13.17
N HIS A 21 6.30 8.66 -13.31
CA HIS A 21 5.77 9.03 -14.63
C HIS A 21 6.74 9.98 -15.35
N THR A 22 7.26 10.96 -14.64
CA THR A 22 8.23 11.93 -15.13
C THR A 22 9.54 11.25 -15.52
N VAL A 23 10.06 10.35 -14.69
CA VAL A 23 11.27 9.57 -15.02
C VAL A 23 11.08 8.76 -16.31
N LEU A 24 9.92 8.12 -16.48
CA LEU A 24 9.59 7.37 -17.69
C LEU A 24 9.46 8.27 -18.92
N CYS A 25 8.86 9.46 -18.79
CA CYS A 25 8.80 10.42 -19.89
C CYS A 25 10.20 10.91 -20.29
N VAL A 26 11.05 11.26 -19.32
CA VAL A 26 12.43 11.71 -19.58
C VAL A 26 13.26 10.62 -20.27
N SER A 27 13.06 9.35 -19.90
CA SER A 27 13.74 8.21 -20.55
C SER A 27 13.47 8.09 -22.06
N ARG A 28 12.40 8.71 -22.57
CA ARG A 28 12.01 8.66 -23.99
C ARG A 28 12.60 9.82 -24.80
N VAL A 29 13.16 10.83 -24.15
CA VAL A 29 13.63 12.05 -24.82
C VAL A 29 14.90 11.77 -25.65
N ASN A 30 15.88 11.07 -25.09
CA ASN A 30 17.11 10.69 -25.80
C ASN A 30 17.77 9.44 -25.19
N LYS A 31 18.81 8.92 -25.85
CA LYS A 31 19.53 7.71 -25.41
C LYS A 31 20.28 7.88 -24.09
N HIS A 32 20.74 9.09 -23.80
CA HIS A 32 21.51 9.41 -22.59
C HIS A 32 20.61 9.38 -21.35
N PHE A 33 19.50 10.13 -21.36
CA PHE A 33 18.49 10.06 -20.32
C PHE A 33 17.86 8.68 -20.19
N ARG A 34 17.75 7.92 -21.28
CA ARG A 34 17.36 6.52 -21.21
C ARG A 34 18.35 5.67 -20.42
N ALA A 35 19.65 5.87 -20.59
CA ALA A 35 20.67 5.14 -19.85
C ALA A 35 20.57 5.44 -18.35
N ILE A 36 20.51 6.73 -17.99
CA ILE A 36 20.36 7.19 -16.59
C ILE A 36 19.05 6.66 -15.97
N ALA A 37 17.94 6.77 -16.70
CA ALA A 37 16.64 6.27 -16.24
C ALA A 37 16.56 4.73 -16.15
N LEU A 38 17.55 3.99 -16.64
CA LEU A 38 17.66 2.53 -16.50
C LEU A 38 18.71 2.12 -15.46
N GLU A 39 19.31 3.07 -14.75
CA GLU A 39 20.23 2.76 -13.66
C GLU A 39 19.49 2.17 -12.47
N LYS A 40 20.02 1.06 -11.96
CA LYS A 40 19.47 0.37 -10.79
C LYS A 40 19.34 1.30 -9.58
N GLN A 41 20.36 2.13 -9.36
CA GLN A 41 20.44 3.02 -8.20
C GLN A 41 19.27 4.02 -8.16
N LEU A 42 18.90 4.58 -9.31
CA LEU A 42 17.76 5.49 -9.43
C LEU A 42 16.46 4.83 -8.99
N TRP A 43 16.17 3.62 -9.48
CA TRP A 43 14.96 2.88 -9.13
C TRP A 43 14.92 2.47 -7.65
N MET A 44 16.07 2.11 -7.07
CA MET A 44 16.15 1.85 -5.62
C MET A 44 15.84 3.10 -4.79
N LEU A 45 16.34 4.27 -5.20
CA LEU A 45 16.03 5.54 -4.52
C LEU A 45 14.54 5.91 -4.64
N LEU A 46 13.96 5.75 -5.83
CA LEU A 46 12.53 5.98 -6.05
C LEU A 46 11.66 5.06 -5.19
N LEU A 47 11.96 3.77 -5.16
CA LEU A 47 11.24 2.78 -4.36
C LEU A 47 11.37 3.08 -2.86
N ARG A 48 12.59 3.34 -2.36
CA ARG A 48 12.81 3.73 -0.95
C ARG A 48 12.02 4.98 -0.58
N ARG A 49 12.00 6.00 -1.44
CA ARG A 49 11.22 7.22 -1.18
C ARG A 49 9.72 6.94 -1.15
N LEU A 50 9.21 6.15 -2.09
CA LEU A 50 7.80 5.77 -2.12
C LEU A 50 7.41 4.96 -0.87
N ALA A 51 8.28 4.06 -0.40
CA ALA A 51 8.08 3.36 0.87
C ALA A 51 8.15 4.27 2.08
N PHE A 52 9.12 5.20 2.14
CA PHE A 52 9.21 6.20 3.21
C PHE A 52 7.95 7.07 3.29
N GLN A 53 7.33 7.36 2.15
CA GLN A 53 6.07 8.10 2.06
C GLN A 53 4.83 7.23 2.35
N GLY A 54 5.00 5.93 2.62
CA GLY A 54 3.91 5.01 2.93
C GLY A 54 3.07 4.59 1.72
N PHE A 55 3.57 4.79 0.49
CA PHE A 55 2.89 4.34 -0.72
C PHE A 55 3.13 2.85 -1.02
N ILE A 56 4.18 2.26 -0.45
CA ILE A 56 4.57 0.87 -0.69
C ILE A 56 5.06 0.24 0.61
N ASP A 57 4.60 -0.98 0.89
CA ASP A 57 5.17 -1.82 1.94
C ASP A 57 6.28 -2.67 1.35
N LEU A 58 7.47 -2.10 1.31
CA LEU A 58 8.67 -2.81 0.87
C LEU A 58 9.18 -3.70 2.00
N ALA A 59 9.52 -4.95 1.65
CA ALA A 59 10.27 -5.85 2.51
C ALA A 59 11.66 -5.24 2.85
N PRO A 60 12.30 -5.64 3.97
CA PRO A 60 13.55 -5.04 4.43
C PRO A 60 14.62 -4.96 3.33
N GLU A 61 15.51 -3.98 3.48
CA GLU A 61 16.47 -3.49 2.48
C GLU A 61 17.31 -4.55 1.74
N GLU A 62 17.40 -5.77 2.27
CA GLU A 62 18.09 -6.91 1.67
C GLU A 62 17.48 -7.33 0.31
N THR A 63 16.19 -7.05 0.06
CA THR A 63 15.48 -7.56 -1.12
C THR A 63 15.91 -6.91 -2.45
N PHE A 64 16.24 -5.60 -2.44
CA PHE A 64 16.57 -4.85 -3.68
C PHE A 64 17.95 -5.15 -4.23
N VAL A 65 18.88 -5.58 -3.37
CA VAL A 65 20.27 -5.84 -3.74
C VAL A 65 20.33 -7.00 -4.75
N THR A 66 19.47 -8.01 -4.61
CA THR A 66 19.41 -9.17 -5.49
C THR A 66 18.57 -8.98 -6.76
N GLN A 67 17.69 -7.97 -6.81
CA GLN A 67 16.78 -7.75 -7.95
C GLN A 67 17.48 -7.06 -9.14
N THR A 68 17.06 -7.37 -10.36
CA THR A 68 17.54 -6.69 -11.57
C THR A 68 16.81 -5.35 -11.77
N THR A 69 17.37 -4.42 -12.55
CA THR A 69 16.67 -3.15 -12.84
C THR A 69 15.32 -3.37 -13.50
N SER A 70 15.18 -4.39 -14.36
CA SER A 70 13.88 -4.72 -14.96
C SER A 70 12.86 -5.17 -13.93
N ASP A 71 13.28 -5.92 -12.91
CA ASP A 71 12.38 -6.36 -11.83
C ASP A 71 11.89 -5.16 -11.02
N LEU A 72 12.79 -4.23 -10.68
CA LEU A 72 12.46 -2.99 -9.97
C LEU A 72 11.47 -2.13 -10.78
N ILE A 73 11.72 -1.97 -12.09
CA ILE A 73 10.84 -1.22 -12.98
C ILE A 73 9.45 -1.89 -13.04
N ASP A 74 9.41 -3.22 -13.13
CA ASP A 74 8.15 -3.96 -13.19
C ASP A 74 7.38 -3.90 -11.86
N GLU A 75 8.08 -3.88 -10.73
CA GLU A 75 7.49 -3.68 -9.40
C GLU A 75 6.86 -2.29 -9.30
N VAL A 76 7.58 -1.24 -9.72
CA VAL A 76 7.04 0.12 -9.77
C VAL A 76 5.85 0.22 -10.71
N LYS A 77 5.89 -0.41 -11.89
CA LYS A 77 4.73 -0.46 -12.80
C LYS A 77 3.54 -1.15 -12.15
N CYS A 78 3.76 -2.26 -11.44
CA CYS A 78 2.68 -2.96 -10.74
C CYS A 78 2.07 -2.12 -9.62
N LEU A 79 2.84 -1.22 -9.00
CA LEU A 79 2.33 -0.31 -7.97
C LEU A 79 1.45 0.78 -8.56
N ILE A 80 1.85 1.37 -9.69
CA ILE A 80 1.13 2.50 -10.31
C ILE A 80 -0.09 2.01 -11.09
N PHE A 81 0.07 0.95 -11.89
CA PHE A 81 -0.96 0.46 -12.79
C PHE A 81 -1.75 -0.71 -12.19
N GLY A 82 -1.45 -1.09 -10.95
CA GLY A 82 -1.93 -2.32 -10.35
C GLY A 82 -1.22 -3.55 -10.91
N PRO A 83 -1.49 -4.74 -10.35
CA PRO A 83 -0.98 -6.01 -10.85
C PRO A 83 -1.10 -6.11 -12.37
N LYS A 84 -0.14 -6.78 -13.05
CA LYS A 84 -0.21 -7.03 -14.50
C LYS A 84 -1.56 -7.62 -14.95
N THR A 85 -2.26 -8.31 -14.05
CA THR A 85 -3.60 -8.88 -14.23
C THR A 85 -4.75 -7.85 -14.31
N TRP A 86 -4.50 -6.57 -14.01
CA TRP A 86 -5.49 -5.49 -14.00
C TRP A 86 -5.37 -4.57 -15.23
N SER A 87 -4.45 -4.85 -16.15
CA SER A 87 -4.33 -4.07 -17.39
C SER A 87 -5.58 -4.23 -18.27
N PRO A 88 -6.09 -3.14 -18.88
CA PRO A 88 -7.36 -3.13 -19.63
C PRO A 88 -7.31 -3.93 -20.95
N THR A 89 -6.16 -4.51 -21.29
CA THR A 89 -5.97 -5.37 -22.47
C THR A 89 -6.57 -6.77 -22.32
N TRP A 90 -7.14 -7.13 -21.16
CA TRP A 90 -7.78 -8.43 -20.97
C TRP A 90 -9.30 -8.41 -21.20
N SER A 91 -9.75 -9.36 -22.02
CA SER A 91 -11.13 -9.62 -22.41
C SER A 91 -12.01 -10.19 -21.29
N SER A 92 -11.52 -10.28 -20.06
CA SER A 92 -12.25 -10.84 -18.91
C SER A 92 -11.89 -10.12 -17.62
N PRO A 93 -12.86 -9.91 -16.70
CA PRO A 93 -12.61 -9.32 -15.40
C PRO A 93 -11.60 -10.17 -14.60
N PRO A 94 -10.86 -9.55 -13.66
CA PRO A 94 -9.94 -10.28 -12.80
C PRO A 94 -10.69 -11.37 -12.04
N ILE A 95 -10.23 -12.62 -12.18
CA ILE A 95 -10.81 -13.76 -11.48
C ILE A 95 -10.30 -13.74 -10.03
N PRO A 96 -11.18 -13.73 -9.02
CA PRO A 96 -10.77 -13.82 -7.62
C PRO A 96 -9.99 -15.12 -7.41
N LYS A 97 -8.68 -15.02 -7.13
CA LYS A 97 -7.85 -16.20 -6.84
C LYS A 97 -8.18 -16.82 -5.48
N ARG A 98 -8.76 -16.03 -4.58
CA ARG A 98 -9.05 -16.44 -3.21
C ARG A 98 -10.23 -15.67 -2.67
N GLN A 99 -11.08 -16.37 -1.92
CA GLN A 99 -12.17 -15.81 -1.15
C GLN A 99 -11.97 -16.17 0.32
N ILE A 100 -12.07 -15.17 1.21
CA ILE A 100 -12.02 -15.38 2.65
C ILE A 100 -13.43 -15.20 3.17
N ILE A 101 -14.01 -16.29 3.68
CA ILE A 101 -15.34 -16.26 4.30
C ILE A 101 -15.14 -16.02 5.79
N LEU A 102 -15.63 -14.89 6.27
CA LEU A 102 -15.55 -14.55 7.68
C LEU A 102 -16.70 -15.22 8.45
N PRO A 103 -16.41 -16.06 9.46
CA PRO A 103 -17.45 -16.60 10.30
C PRO A 103 -18.02 -15.47 11.18
N PHE A 104 -19.27 -15.11 10.93
CA PHE A 104 -20.02 -14.20 11.79
C PHE A 104 -21.33 -14.84 12.21
N LYS A 105 -21.53 -14.95 13.54
CA LYS A 105 -22.81 -15.36 14.11
C LYS A 105 -23.70 -14.13 14.21
N HIS A 106 -24.65 -14.00 13.30
CA HIS A 106 -25.70 -12.99 13.42
C HIS A 106 -26.69 -13.42 14.51
N GLU A 107 -26.65 -12.76 15.67
CA GLU A 107 -27.72 -12.90 16.68
C GLU A 107 -28.93 -12.00 16.37
N ARG A 108 -28.82 -11.07 15.40
CA ARG A 108 -29.90 -10.15 14.98
C ARG A 108 -29.88 -9.90 13.46
N PRO A 109 -31.02 -9.52 12.85
CA PRO A 109 -31.17 -9.33 11.40
C PRO A 109 -30.25 -8.24 10.83
N LEU A 110 -29.77 -8.43 9.59
CA LEU A 110 -28.78 -7.58 8.89
C LEU A 110 -29.22 -6.14 8.58
N GLU A 111 -30.49 -5.80 8.76
CA GLU A 111 -31.13 -4.68 8.04
C GLU A 111 -30.73 -3.27 8.48
N SER A 112 -29.81 -3.11 9.45
CA SER A 112 -29.40 -1.78 9.94
C SER A 112 -27.92 -1.65 10.35
N ARG A 113 -27.06 -2.62 9.99
CA ARG A 113 -25.65 -2.60 10.42
C ARG A 113 -24.70 -2.24 9.28
N THR A 114 -23.97 -1.14 9.47
CA THR A 114 -22.85 -0.77 8.61
C THR A 114 -21.65 -1.64 8.96
N HIS A 115 -21.47 -2.72 8.22
CA HIS A 115 -20.24 -3.49 8.23
C HIS A 115 -19.27 -2.89 7.23
N SER A 116 -18.01 -2.75 7.61
CA SER A 116 -16.96 -2.37 6.68
C SER A 116 -15.79 -3.35 6.77
N ILE A 117 -15.26 -3.66 5.59
CA ILE A 117 -14.02 -4.41 5.42
C ILE A 117 -13.03 -3.48 4.76
N THR A 118 -11.86 -3.34 5.34
CA THR A 118 -10.80 -2.49 4.80
C THR A 118 -9.49 -3.25 4.83
N LEU A 119 -8.89 -3.44 3.66
CA LEU A 119 -7.53 -3.98 3.55
C LEU A 119 -6.56 -2.90 4.05
N LEU A 120 -5.69 -3.29 4.98
CA LEU A 120 -4.69 -2.37 5.50
C LEU A 120 -3.55 -2.19 4.49
N PRO A 121 -2.83 -1.05 4.58
CA PRO A 121 -1.54 -0.91 3.91
C PRO A 121 -0.69 -2.18 4.15
N GLY A 122 -0.09 -2.69 3.08
CA GLY A 122 0.74 -3.88 3.07
C GLY A 122 0.01 -5.16 2.71
N GLY A 123 -1.33 -5.14 2.68
CA GLY A 123 -2.16 -6.25 2.22
C GLY A 123 -2.06 -7.53 3.06
N ARG A 124 -1.22 -7.55 4.10
CA ARG A 124 -1.06 -8.67 5.03
C ARG A 124 -2.24 -8.81 5.97
N HIS A 125 -2.87 -7.70 6.32
CA HIS A 125 -3.96 -7.66 7.28
C HIS A 125 -5.16 -6.91 6.69
N PHE A 126 -6.36 -7.28 7.11
CA PHE A 126 -7.55 -6.48 6.89
C PHE A 126 -8.34 -6.32 8.17
N VAL A 127 -9.04 -5.21 8.26
CA VAL A 127 -9.92 -4.88 9.39
C VAL A 127 -11.35 -5.17 8.98
N PHE A 128 -12.05 -5.88 9.84
CA PHE A 128 -13.49 -5.99 9.80
C PHE A 128 -14.05 -5.21 10.99
N HIS A 129 -15.02 -4.36 10.69
CA HIS A 129 -15.75 -3.64 11.71
C HIS A 129 -17.21 -3.99 11.73
N ASP A 130 -17.67 -4.21 12.95
CA ASP A 130 -19.07 -4.29 13.32
C ASP A 130 -19.31 -3.32 14.48
N GLN A 131 -20.58 -2.96 14.70
CA GLN A 131 -21.02 -1.98 15.69
C GLN A 131 -20.43 -2.18 17.10
N ALA A 132 -20.12 -3.43 17.48
CA ALA A 132 -19.61 -3.77 18.80
C ALA A 132 -18.16 -4.26 18.81
N SER A 133 -17.54 -4.45 17.64
CA SER A 133 -16.21 -5.04 17.59
C SER A 133 -15.38 -4.64 16.38
N LEU A 134 -14.09 -4.46 16.64
CA LEU A 134 -13.04 -4.30 15.64
C LEU A 134 -12.22 -5.58 15.60
N ARG A 135 -12.15 -6.25 14.45
CA ARG A 135 -11.38 -7.49 14.29
C ARG A 135 -10.35 -7.36 13.19
N PHE A 136 -9.13 -7.72 13.51
CA PHE A 136 -8.03 -7.77 12.56
C PHE A 136 -7.83 -9.20 12.11
N PHE A 137 -7.69 -9.37 10.80
CA PHE A 137 -7.49 -10.66 10.18
C PHE A 137 -6.19 -10.67 9.41
N ASP A 138 -5.49 -11.78 9.47
CA ASP A 138 -4.40 -12.09 8.54
C ASP A 138 -5.03 -12.47 7.18
N ALA A 139 -4.68 -11.73 6.13
CA ALA A 139 -5.20 -11.93 4.78
C ALA A 139 -4.71 -13.24 4.15
N ALA A 140 -3.55 -13.75 4.57
CA ALA A 140 -2.95 -14.98 4.05
C ALA A 140 -3.58 -16.25 4.64
N THR A 141 -4.28 -16.18 5.76
CA THR A 141 -4.86 -17.34 6.47
C THR A 141 -6.34 -17.17 6.75
N GLY A 142 -6.84 -15.92 6.75
CA GLY A 142 -8.20 -15.59 7.17
C GLY A 142 -8.42 -15.72 8.69
N ARG A 143 -7.36 -15.88 9.47
CA ARG A 143 -7.44 -16.03 10.94
C ARG A 143 -7.50 -14.67 11.61
N VAL A 144 -8.23 -14.61 12.73
CA VAL A 144 -8.25 -13.42 13.59
C VAL A 144 -6.88 -13.31 14.26
N VAL A 145 -6.22 -12.16 14.09
CA VAL A 145 -4.98 -11.81 14.77
C VAL A 145 -5.32 -11.17 16.12
N CYS A 146 -6.23 -10.20 16.12
CA CYS A 146 -6.72 -9.57 17.33
C CYS A 146 -8.17 -9.10 17.18
N SER A 147 -8.84 -8.93 18.32
CA SER A 147 -10.23 -8.51 18.39
C SER A 147 -10.40 -7.56 19.57
N TYR A 148 -11.03 -6.43 19.31
CA TYR A 148 -11.41 -5.45 20.31
C TYR A 148 -12.94 -5.45 20.41
N GLN A 149 -13.45 -5.64 21.63
CA GLN A 149 -14.87 -5.53 21.93
C GLN A 149 -15.12 -4.25 22.73
N HIS A 150 -16.24 -3.60 22.49
CA HIS A 150 -16.54 -2.31 23.12
C HIS A 150 -17.86 -2.32 23.89
N PRO A 151 -17.91 -1.64 25.05
CA PRO A 151 -19.17 -1.21 25.65
C PRO A 151 -19.82 -0.15 24.73
N ALA A 152 -21.16 -0.13 24.72
CA ALA A 152 -22.00 0.45 23.67
C ALA A 152 -21.91 1.98 23.39
N SER A 153 -20.90 2.70 23.90
CA SER A 153 -20.85 4.17 23.91
C SER A 153 -19.72 4.80 23.06
N ILE A 154 -19.13 4.08 22.12
CA ILE A 154 -18.12 4.63 21.20
C ILE A 154 -18.81 5.21 19.95
N GLN A 155 -18.49 6.46 19.61
CA GLN A 155 -19.08 7.16 18.47
C GLN A 155 -18.18 7.16 17.24
N PHE A 156 -16.85 7.16 17.44
CA PHE A 156 -15.88 7.24 16.35
C PHE A 156 -14.66 6.36 16.59
N TRP A 157 -14.09 5.93 15.49
CA TRP A 157 -12.97 5.01 15.41
C TRP A 157 -12.09 5.44 14.25
N SER A 158 -10.79 5.42 14.48
CA SER A 158 -9.78 5.61 13.45
C SER A 158 -8.67 4.61 13.74
N TYR A 159 -8.15 4.00 12.67
CA TYR A 159 -7.01 3.12 12.78
C TYR A 159 -5.99 3.49 11.73
N ALA A 160 -4.72 3.34 12.08
CA ALA A 160 -3.58 3.56 11.20
C ALA A 160 -2.56 2.46 11.44
N MET A 161 -1.88 2.00 10.39
CA MET A 161 -0.72 1.12 10.52
C MET A 161 0.56 1.96 10.50
N SER A 162 1.54 1.58 11.30
CA SER A 162 2.92 2.04 11.08
C SER A 162 3.45 1.46 9.75
N GLY A 163 4.40 2.17 9.13
CA GLY A 163 5.05 1.68 7.91
C GLY A 163 5.67 0.30 8.14
N GLY A 164 5.42 -0.65 7.24
CA GLY A 164 5.88 -2.04 7.35
C GLY A 164 4.83 -3.02 7.88
N GLY A 165 3.71 -2.53 8.42
CA GLY A 165 2.56 -3.37 8.79
C GLY A 165 2.69 -4.12 10.11
N ASP A 166 3.64 -3.72 10.97
CA ASP A 166 3.95 -4.40 12.23
C ASP A 166 3.26 -3.77 13.46
N GLU A 167 2.84 -2.50 13.39
CA GLU A 167 2.11 -1.85 14.49
C GLU A 167 0.80 -1.23 13.98
N THR A 168 -0.27 -1.38 14.78
CA THR A 168 -1.55 -0.73 14.52
C THR A 168 -1.88 0.25 15.64
N PHE A 169 -2.11 1.50 15.29
CA PHE A 169 -2.72 2.48 16.17
C PHE A 169 -4.23 2.42 16.00
N VAL A 170 -4.94 2.23 17.12
CA VAL A 170 -6.41 2.31 17.16
C VAL A 170 -6.78 3.46 18.07
N ALA A 171 -7.34 4.52 17.51
CA ALA A 171 -7.89 5.64 18.24
C ALA A 171 -9.41 5.45 18.39
N MET A 172 -9.89 5.55 19.62
CA MET A 172 -11.30 5.43 19.97
C MET A 172 -11.76 6.72 20.63
N ALA A 173 -12.87 7.29 20.16
CA ALA A 173 -13.52 8.42 20.80
C ALA A 173 -14.93 8.03 21.24
N GLY A 174 -15.15 8.05 22.55
CA GLY A 174 -16.45 7.84 23.18
C GLY A 174 -16.94 9.11 23.88
N ALA A 175 -18.24 9.19 24.15
CA ALA A 175 -18.78 10.26 24.98
C ALA A 175 -18.13 10.20 26.37
N LEU A 176 -17.46 11.28 26.78
CA LEU A 176 -17.17 11.52 28.18
C LEU A 176 -18.53 11.71 28.85
N ASN A 177 -19.00 10.72 29.60
CA ASN A 177 -20.03 11.00 30.59
C ASN A 177 -19.43 12.03 31.53
N GLN A 178 -19.87 13.29 31.41
CA GLN A 178 -19.56 14.31 32.39
C GLN A 178 -20.05 13.81 33.74
N CYS A 179 -19.12 13.52 34.65
CA CYS A 179 -19.45 13.42 36.06
C CYS A 179 -19.86 14.82 36.53
N VAL A 180 -21.15 15.02 36.77
CA VAL A 180 -21.67 15.99 37.72
C VAL A 180 -22.53 15.21 38.71
#